data_AF-A0A940STR1-F1
#
_entry.id   AF-A0A940STR1-F1
#
_cell.length_a   1.000
_cell.length_b   1.000
_cell.length_c   1.000
_cell.angle_alpha   90.00
_cell.angle_beta   90.00
_cell.angle_gamma   90.00
#
_symmetry.space_group_name_H-M   'P 1'
#
loop_
_entity.id
_entity.type
_entity.pdbx_description
1 polymer ?
#
loop_
_entity_poly.entity_id
_entity_poly.type
_entity_poly.pdbx_seq_one_letter_code
_entity_poly.pdbx_strand_id
1 'polypeptide(L)'
;MNPIDPSKLSLDYLLENKVITILSWDDVIEHGTNWDEVELEEITRCHKDYMCYRDDMGYPDDMRDYSGVFSGVLYETWDDLNIDYYMHYKDGLRDGTEVHFYDSGKVDNYRFWKNSRLVGKVFGWYENGKIK
;
A
#
# COMPACT_ATOMS: atom_id res chain seq x y z
N MET A 1 14.54 -9.13 -25.13
CA MET A 1 14.26 -9.24 -23.68
C MET A 1 14.42 -10.69 -23.30
N ASN A 2 15.11 -10.98 -22.20
CA ASN A 2 15.14 -12.34 -21.67
C ASN A 2 13.75 -12.69 -21.15
N PRO A 3 13.29 -13.95 -21.30
CA PRO A 3 12.03 -14.37 -20.69
C PRO A 3 12.07 -14.08 -19.19
N ILE A 4 11.02 -13.45 -18.69
CA ILE A 4 10.81 -13.31 -17.26
C ILE A 4 10.57 -14.71 -16.73
N ASP A 5 11.40 -15.15 -15.78
CA ASP A 5 11.23 -16.42 -15.07
C ASP A 5 10.16 -16.21 -13.97
N PRO A 6 8.94 -16.77 -14.11
CA PRO A 6 7.87 -16.52 -13.16
C PRO A 6 8.18 -17.08 -11.76
N SER A 7 9.09 -18.06 -11.66
CA SER A 7 9.53 -18.59 -10.36
C SER A 7 10.29 -17.56 -9.52
N LYS A 8 10.90 -16.56 -10.17
CA LYS A 8 11.58 -15.43 -9.53
C LYS A 8 10.64 -14.27 -9.18
N LEU A 9 9.33 -14.48 -9.33
CA LEU A 9 8.29 -13.52 -9.00
C LEU A 9 7.27 -14.08 -8.00
N SER A 10 7.51 -15.28 -7.46
CA SER A 10 6.70 -15.78 -6.34
C SER A 10 6.90 -14.89 -5.11
N LEU A 11 5.87 -14.82 -4.26
CA LEU A 11 5.93 -14.05 -3.03
C LEU A 11 7.14 -14.45 -2.16
N ASP A 12 7.33 -15.76 -1.97
CA ASP A 12 8.44 -16.31 -1.18
C ASP A 12 9.80 -15.87 -1.75
N TYR A 13 10.00 -16.00 -3.07
CA TYR A 13 11.26 -15.59 -3.69
C TYR A 13 11.53 -14.11 -3.47
N LEU A 14 10.50 -13.27 -3.62
CA LEU A 14 10.63 -11.82 -3.50
C LEU A 14 10.93 -11.39 -2.05
N LEU A 15 10.38 -12.09 -1.05
CA LEU A 15 10.67 -11.87 0.37
C LEU A 15 12.06 -12.38 0.76
N GLU A 16 12.42 -13.61 0.39
CA GLU A 16 13.72 -14.24 0.68
C GLU A 16 14.88 -13.42 0.12
N ASN A 17 14.71 -12.88 -1.09
CA ASN A 17 15.72 -12.07 -1.77
C ASN A 17 15.59 -10.57 -1.43
N LYS A 18 14.71 -10.20 -0.49
CA LYS A 18 14.47 -8.81 -0.06
C LYS A 18 14.19 -7.86 -1.21
N VAL A 19 13.54 -8.38 -2.26
CA VAL A 19 13.04 -7.57 -3.38
C VAL A 19 11.87 -6.72 -2.89
N ILE A 20 11.05 -7.27 -2.00
CA ILE A 20 10.01 -6.55 -1.27
C ILE A 20 10.15 -6.82 0.23
N THR A 21 9.57 -5.93 1.03
CA THR A 21 9.43 -6.10 2.47
C THR A 21 7.98 -5.84 2.84
N ILE A 22 7.39 -6.72 3.63
CA ILE A 22 6.02 -6.61 4.12
C ILE A 22 6.11 -6.60 5.66
N LEU A 23 5.46 -5.64 6.29
CA LEU A 23 5.35 -5.57 7.75
C LEU A 23 4.53 -6.75 8.27
N SER A 24 4.88 -7.25 9.46
CA SER A 24 4.00 -8.19 10.17
C SER A 24 2.74 -7.46 10.63
N TRP A 25 1.66 -8.21 10.88
CA TRP A 25 0.44 -7.61 11.43
C TRP A 25 0.67 -6.97 12.79
N ASP A 26 1.52 -7.57 13.64
CA ASP A 26 1.89 -7.00 14.92
C ASP A 26 2.58 -5.63 14.75
N ASP A 27 3.53 -5.52 13.80
CA ASP A 27 4.20 -4.24 13.52
C ASP A 27 3.21 -3.18 13.00
N VAL A 28 2.25 -3.59 12.16
CA VAL A 28 1.23 -2.68 11.63
C VAL A 28 0.30 -2.20 12.74
N ILE A 29 -0.13 -3.06 13.65
CA ILE A 29 -1.04 -2.71 14.75
C ILE A 29 -0.30 -1.90 15.83
N GLU A 30 0.95 -2.25 16.14
CA GLU A 30 1.73 -1.57 17.20
C GLU A 30 2.18 -0.17 16.78
N HIS A 31 2.46 0.04 15.48
CA HIS A 31 3.08 1.28 14.99
C HIS A 31 2.23 2.05 13.97
N GLY A 32 1.18 1.43 13.45
CA GLY A 32 0.26 2.05 12.53
C GLY A 32 -0.89 2.76 13.24
N THR A 33 -1.73 3.39 12.44
CA THR A 33 -2.96 4.02 12.88
C THR A 33 -4.11 3.45 12.06
N ASN A 34 -5.16 2.98 12.74
CA ASN A 34 -6.34 2.46 12.07
C ASN A 34 -7.08 3.63 11.39
N TRP A 35 -7.43 3.48 10.12
CA TRP A 35 -8.17 4.49 9.36
C TRP A 35 -9.46 4.89 10.08
N ASP A 36 -10.20 3.95 10.67
CA ASP A 36 -11.44 4.29 11.36
C ASP A 36 -11.27 5.19 12.60
N GLU A 37 -10.03 5.37 13.07
CA GLU A 37 -9.69 6.19 14.24
C GLU A 37 -9.17 7.59 13.91
N VAL A 38 -8.99 7.93 12.62
CA VAL A 38 -8.36 9.18 12.18
C VAL A 38 -9.27 9.95 11.23
N GLU A 39 -9.36 11.26 11.45
CA GLU A 39 -10.13 12.14 10.57
C GLU A 39 -9.33 12.42 9.30
N LEU A 40 -10.01 12.47 8.15
CA LEU A 40 -9.37 12.63 6.83
C LEU A 40 -8.55 13.92 6.72
N GLU A 41 -8.98 14.98 7.41
CA GLU A 41 -8.29 16.26 7.49
C GLU A 41 -6.96 16.20 8.26
N GLU A 42 -6.77 15.20 9.12
CA GLU A 42 -5.50 14.96 9.83
C GLU A 42 -4.49 14.28 8.91
N ILE A 43 -4.97 13.52 7.91
CA ILE A 43 -4.13 12.70 7.04
C ILE A 43 -3.75 13.44 5.76
N THR A 44 -4.71 14.04 5.07
CA THR A 44 -4.45 14.82 3.85
C THR A 44 -5.10 16.19 3.95
N ARG A 45 -4.44 17.22 3.42
CA ARG A 45 -5.07 18.56 3.28
C ARG A 45 -6.02 18.64 2.08
N CYS A 46 -6.30 17.53 1.39
CA CYS A 46 -7.14 17.52 0.21
C CYS A 46 -8.55 16.93 0.46
N HIS A 47 -9.52 17.43 -0.32
CA HIS A 47 -10.90 16.96 -0.33
C HIS A 47 -11.01 15.45 -0.59
N LYS A 48 -11.88 14.79 0.22
CA LYS A 48 -12.34 13.38 0.17
C LYS A 48 -12.46 12.76 -1.24
N ASP A 49 -12.80 13.56 -2.25
CA ASP A 49 -13.10 13.09 -3.60
C ASP A 49 -11.86 12.78 -4.46
N TYR A 50 -10.65 13.15 -4.05
CA TYR A 50 -9.43 12.93 -4.87
C TYR A 50 -8.59 11.72 -4.44
N MET A 51 -8.94 11.05 -3.34
CA MET A 51 -8.17 9.91 -2.82
C MET A 51 -8.43 8.59 -3.58
N CYS A 52 -9.52 8.51 -4.37
CA CYS A 52 -10.05 7.25 -4.87
C CYS A 52 -10.33 7.16 -6.38
N TYR A 53 -9.87 8.09 -7.22
CA TYR A 53 -10.01 7.92 -8.68
C TYR A 53 -8.77 7.34 -9.36
N ARG A 54 -9.08 6.32 -10.18
CA ARG A 54 -8.22 5.44 -10.97
C ARG A 54 -7.05 6.13 -11.68
N ASP A 55 -6.05 5.30 -11.98
CA ASP A 55 -4.81 5.45 -12.77
C ASP A 55 -4.85 6.28 -14.09
N ASP A 56 -5.95 6.94 -14.43
CA ASP A 56 -6.20 7.65 -15.71
C ASP A 56 -6.54 9.14 -15.56
N MET A 57 -6.95 9.64 -14.37
CA MET A 57 -7.01 11.09 -14.15
C MET A 57 -5.67 11.56 -13.58
N GLY A 58 -4.81 12.06 -14.47
CA GLY A 58 -3.49 12.56 -14.13
C GLY A 58 -3.51 13.40 -12.86
N TYR A 59 -2.82 12.90 -11.82
CA TYR A 59 -2.54 13.72 -10.65
C TYR A 59 -1.88 15.02 -11.12
N PRO A 60 -2.25 16.19 -10.58
CA PRO A 60 -1.53 17.40 -10.86
C PRO A 60 -0.04 17.13 -10.59
N ASP A 61 0.81 17.61 -11.52
CA ASP A 61 2.25 17.34 -11.40
C ASP A 61 2.82 17.83 -10.07
N ASP A 62 2.14 18.81 -9.49
CA ASP A 62 2.39 19.39 -8.19
C ASP A 62 1.39 18.88 -7.12
N MET A 63 1.84 17.94 -6.30
CA MET A 63 1.07 17.45 -5.13
C MET A 63 1.29 18.29 -3.86
N ARG A 64 2.01 19.42 -3.92
CA ARG A 64 2.33 20.24 -2.73
C ARG A 64 1.08 20.85 -2.08
N ASP A 65 0.05 21.14 -2.86
CA ASP A 65 -1.24 21.61 -2.33
C ASP A 65 -2.09 20.48 -1.72
N TYR A 66 -1.67 19.21 -1.94
CA TYR A 66 -2.33 17.99 -1.47
C TYR A 66 -1.64 17.36 -0.25
N SER A 67 -0.46 17.87 0.16
CA SER A 67 0.30 17.33 1.29
C SER A 67 -0.38 17.63 2.63
N GLY A 68 -0.71 16.59 3.39
CA GLY A 68 -1.21 16.66 4.76
C GLY A 68 -0.07 16.73 5.80
N VAL A 69 -0.42 16.67 7.08
CA VAL A 69 0.56 16.69 8.19
C VAL A 69 0.95 15.29 8.66
N PHE A 70 0.19 14.26 8.27
CA PHE A 70 0.42 12.90 8.72
C PHE A 70 1.62 12.25 8.04
N SER A 71 2.43 11.55 8.84
CA SER A 71 3.46 10.64 8.37
C SER A 71 3.45 9.40 9.25
N GLY A 72 3.35 8.22 8.64
CA GLY A 72 3.17 6.97 9.38
C GLY A 72 2.59 5.87 8.51
N VAL A 73 2.25 4.76 9.16
CA VAL A 73 1.50 3.66 8.52
C VAL A 73 0.03 3.84 8.86
N LEU A 74 -0.82 3.84 7.84
CA LEU A 74 -2.27 3.67 8.02
C LEU A 74 -2.64 2.24 7.67
N TYR A 75 -3.63 1.70 8.37
CA TYR A 75 -4.19 0.40 8.05
C TYR A 75 -5.70 0.40 8.23
N GLU A 76 -6.36 -0.53 7.57
CA GLU A 76 -7.78 -0.79 7.70
C GLU A 76 -7.96 -2.27 7.99
N THR A 77 -8.99 -2.61 8.75
CA THR A 77 -9.34 -4.00 9.07
C THR A 77 -10.69 -4.36 8.46
N TRP A 78 -10.86 -5.63 8.13
CA TRP A 78 -12.19 -6.19 7.91
C TRP A 78 -13.01 -6.21 9.20
N ASP A 79 -14.31 -6.53 9.08
CA ASP A 79 -15.23 -6.68 10.21
C ASP A 79 -14.76 -7.71 11.26
N ASP A 80 -13.96 -8.69 10.83
CA ASP A 80 -13.42 -9.76 11.69
C ASP A 80 -12.08 -9.39 12.36
N LEU A 81 -11.64 -8.13 12.20
CA LEU A 81 -10.40 -7.54 12.73
C LEU A 81 -9.11 -8.01 12.03
N ASN A 82 -9.19 -8.80 10.96
CA ASN A 82 -8.03 -9.04 10.11
C ASN A 82 -7.68 -7.79 9.31
N ILE A 83 -6.39 -7.53 9.10
CA ILE A 83 -5.96 -6.39 8.29
C ILE A 83 -6.39 -6.61 6.83
N ASP A 84 -7.14 -5.65 6.28
CA ASP A 84 -7.45 -5.56 4.85
C ASP A 84 -6.21 -5.06 4.10
N TYR A 85 -5.72 -3.88 4.47
CA TYR A 85 -4.49 -3.34 3.89
C TYR A 85 -3.78 -2.41 4.87
N TYR A 86 -2.52 -2.14 4.57
CA TYR A 86 -1.80 -1.02 5.14
C TYR A 86 -1.04 -0.23 4.08
N MET A 87 -0.71 1.01 4.42
CA MET A 87 -0.11 1.97 3.51
C MET A 87 0.77 2.98 4.23
N HIS A 88 1.95 3.25 3.66
CA HIS A 88 2.84 4.27 4.16
C HIS A 88 2.49 5.65 3.62
N TYR A 89 2.47 6.62 4.52
CA TYR A 89 2.29 8.03 4.22
C TYR A 89 3.47 8.85 4.72
N LYS A 90 3.79 9.89 3.97
CA LYS A 90 4.73 10.93 4.33
C LYS A 90 4.18 12.27 3.89
N ASP A 91 4.08 13.21 4.83
CA ASP A 91 3.51 14.54 4.61
C ASP A 91 2.13 14.47 3.90
N GLY A 92 1.30 13.51 4.34
CA GLY A 92 -0.02 13.20 3.80
C GLY A 92 -0.06 12.69 2.36
N LEU A 93 1.08 12.33 1.77
CA LEU A 93 1.17 11.68 0.48
C LEU A 93 1.54 10.20 0.66
N ARG A 94 1.05 9.31 -0.23
CA ARG A 94 1.50 7.91 -0.23
C ARG A 94 2.98 7.86 -0.57
N ASP A 95 3.81 7.37 0.33
CA ASP A 95 5.25 7.29 0.13
C ASP A 95 5.80 6.06 0.87
N GLY A 96 6.22 5.06 0.11
CA GLY A 96 6.59 3.76 0.62
C GLY A 96 5.63 2.67 0.15
N THR A 97 5.43 1.67 1.01
CA THR A 97 4.73 0.44 0.64
C THR A 97 3.22 0.52 0.90
N GLU A 98 2.43 0.01 -0.04
CA GLU A 98 1.03 -0.39 0.13
C GLU A 98 0.93 -1.91 -0.05
N VAL A 99 0.26 -2.59 0.88
CA VAL A 99 0.01 -4.04 0.81
C VAL A 99 -1.43 -4.33 1.18
N HIS A 100 -2.10 -5.11 0.32
CA HIS A 100 -3.44 -5.62 0.54
C HIS A 100 -3.39 -7.12 0.83
N PHE A 101 -4.36 -7.58 1.61
CA PHE A 101 -4.52 -8.96 2.01
C PHE A 101 -5.89 -9.49 1.59
N TYR A 102 -5.95 -10.76 1.28
CA TYR A 102 -7.21 -11.50 1.27
C TYR A 102 -7.74 -11.65 2.70
N ASP A 103 -9.04 -11.90 2.82
CA ASP A 103 -9.70 -12.26 4.09
C ASP A 103 -9.02 -13.44 4.81
N SER A 104 -8.37 -14.34 4.07
CA SER A 104 -7.55 -15.42 4.64
C SER A 104 -6.20 -14.97 5.25
N GLY A 105 -5.90 -13.68 5.19
CA GLY A 105 -4.63 -13.07 5.63
C GLY A 105 -3.47 -13.23 4.66
N LYS A 106 -3.68 -13.84 3.49
CA LYS A 106 -2.65 -13.97 2.46
C LYS A 106 -2.49 -12.68 1.67
N VAL A 107 -1.26 -12.37 1.25
CA VAL A 107 -0.97 -11.18 0.45
C VAL A 107 -1.68 -11.25 -0.90
N ASP A 108 -2.49 -10.22 -1.19
CA ASP A 108 -3.18 -10.04 -2.47
C ASP A 108 -2.33 -9.23 -3.45
N ASN A 109 -1.82 -8.07 -3.01
CA ASN A 109 -1.01 -7.21 -3.85
C ASN A 109 -0.02 -6.36 -3.05
N TYR A 110 1.05 -5.96 -3.73
CA TYR A 110 2.11 -5.10 -3.23
C TYR A 110 2.36 -3.98 -4.23
N ARG A 111 2.42 -2.75 -3.74
CA ARG A 111 2.68 -1.54 -4.53
C ARG A 111 3.67 -0.65 -3.80
N PHE A 112 4.52 0.02 -4.58
CA PHE A 112 5.44 1.02 -4.05
C PHE A 112 5.11 2.41 -4.60
N TRP A 113 4.93 3.35 -3.69
CA TRP A 113 4.56 4.72 -3.96
C TRP A 113 5.70 5.67 -3.63
N LYS A 114 5.78 6.77 -4.38
CA LYS A 114 6.63 7.91 -4.03
C LYS A 114 5.88 9.19 -4.36
N ASN A 115 5.69 10.05 -3.36
CA ASN A 115 4.90 11.28 -3.49
C ASN A 115 3.55 11.04 -4.21
N SER A 116 2.79 10.03 -3.75
CA SER A 116 1.50 9.61 -4.30
C SER A 116 1.51 9.12 -5.75
N ARG A 117 2.69 8.90 -6.35
CA ARG A 117 2.84 8.27 -7.68
C ARG A 117 3.30 6.83 -7.52
N LEU A 118 2.67 5.92 -8.25
CA LEU A 118 3.09 4.53 -8.30
C LEU A 118 4.44 4.45 -9.03
N VAL A 119 5.46 3.93 -8.37
CA VAL A 119 6.80 3.84 -8.95
C VAL A 119 7.41 2.46 -8.74
N GLY A 120 7.98 1.91 -9.81
CA GLY A 120 8.74 0.67 -9.74
C GLY A 120 7.87 -0.58 -9.61
N LYS A 121 7.83 -1.17 -8.42
CA LYS A 121 7.38 -2.53 -8.18
C LYS A 121 5.88 -2.60 -7.93
N VAL A 122 5.19 -3.37 -8.78
CA VAL A 122 3.78 -3.74 -8.62
C VAL A 122 3.71 -5.24 -8.77
N PHE A 123 3.20 -5.91 -7.74
CA PHE A 123 2.99 -7.36 -7.76
C PHE A 123 1.59 -7.66 -7.28
N GLY A 124 0.97 -8.68 -7.88
CA GLY A 124 -0.30 -9.24 -7.44
C GLY A 124 -0.19 -10.75 -7.41
N TRP A 125 -0.76 -11.37 -6.38
CA TRP A 125 -0.81 -12.81 -6.25
C TRP A 125 -2.25 -13.26 -6.08
N TYR A 126 -2.58 -14.41 -6.66
CA TYR A 126 -3.77 -15.14 -6.30
C TYR A 126 -3.60 -15.71 -4.89
N GLU A 127 -4.70 -16.01 -4.22
CA GLU A 127 -4.72 -16.61 -2.88
C GLU A 127 -4.01 -17.99 -2.79
N ASN A 128 -3.77 -18.63 -3.94
CA ASN A 128 -2.94 -19.83 -4.04
C ASN A 128 -1.42 -19.54 -4.13
N GLY A 129 -1.00 -18.28 -4.00
CA GLY A 129 0.39 -17.82 -4.03
C GLY A 129 0.97 -17.62 -5.43
N LYS A 130 0.23 -17.95 -6.50
CA LYS A 130 0.70 -17.72 -7.88
C LYS A 130 0.59 -16.25 -8.24
N ILE A 131 1.58 -15.74 -8.98
CA ILE A 131 1.52 -14.39 -9.53
C ILE A 131 0.33 -14.25 -10.50
N LYS A 132 -0.32 -13.09 -10.47
CA LYS A 132 -1.41 -12.67 -11.37
C LYS A 132 -0.89 -12.14 -12.70
#